data_AF-A0A9E5IAA2-F1
#
_entry.id   AF-A0A9E5IAA2-F1
#
_cell.length_a   1.000
_cell.length_b   1.000
_cell.length_c   1.000
_cell.angle_alpha   90.00
_cell.angle_beta   90.00
_cell.angle_gamma   90.00
#
_symmetry.space_group_name_H-M   'P 1'
#
loop_
_entity.id
_entity.type
_entity.pdbx_description
1 polymer ?
#
loop_
_entity_poly.entity_id
_entity_poly.type
_entity_poly.pdbx_seq_one_letter_code
_entity_poly.pdbx_strand_id
1 'polypeptide(L)'
;MLNYEYRLLIERLGAERGDHSRFFVFADTVTARSHKHAADGKGWLGIRFQTEPNRPPGEIHLHVRLMDPTNAEQMEALGVLGVNLIHAAFLHWRNPEEILSRLMDGIRYGRLEVDMVAFGGPVFARVDNRLASLKLVRSNLTPVALFAATGENLEAEDSFYNKSVLLLRGHYRPITNFHMRMMAKASAVFRADPENKGREIVEVCEITMRNLVRSRKAGIEDFLDRVDCMGALKRTVMVTNIFRFHRLAWYITQRTKGSVGFVIGVPLLAKMLEEQFYSDLSGGILEAMGRLFLPGVKLLVQPGHDPVTGAFVTGHNLTVPEPIREIYRYLVRTGRIVDLAGEERDLPPCSSSEILRNIRSGKKGWEKNVPAPVVHLIRRRRLLGYRAAR
;
A
#
# COMPACT_ATOMS: atom_id res chain seq x y z
N MET A 1 9.27 11.52 22.34
CA MET A 1 8.57 11.55 23.64
C MET A 1 8.84 10.29 24.46
N LEU A 2 8.44 9.09 23.99
CA LEU A 2 8.62 7.83 24.75
C LEU A 2 10.03 7.62 25.34
N ASN A 3 11.09 7.83 24.54
CA ASN A 3 12.47 7.62 25.01
C ASN A 3 12.85 8.56 26.15
N TYR A 4 12.41 9.81 26.07
CA TYR A 4 12.70 10.84 27.06
C TYR A 4 12.01 10.52 28.39
N GLU A 5 10.70 10.27 28.35
CA GLU A 5 9.89 9.96 29.52
C GLU A 5 10.30 8.63 30.17
N TYR A 6 10.61 7.60 29.37
CA TYR A 6 11.02 6.31 29.90
C TYR A 6 12.38 6.39 30.60
N ARG A 7 13.32 7.19 30.07
CA ARG A 7 14.60 7.44 30.74
C ARG A 7 14.40 8.11 32.10
N LEU A 8 13.54 9.13 32.18
CA LEU A 8 13.22 9.80 33.44
C LEU A 8 12.55 8.86 34.45
N LEU A 9 11.66 7.99 33.99
CA LEU A 9 11.00 7.00 34.84
C LEU A 9 12.01 6.05 35.49
N ILE A 10 12.96 5.53 34.70
CA ILE A 10 14.03 4.65 35.18
C ILE A 10 14.99 5.39 36.11
N GLU A 11 15.38 6.62 35.77
CA GLU A 11 16.24 7.46 36.61
C GLU A 11 15.64 7.70 38.01
N ARG A 12 14.32 7.93 38.08
CA ARG A 12 13.62 8.28 39.32
C ARG A 12 13.25 7.07 40.17
N LEU A 13 12.81 5.98 39.56
CA LEU A 13 12.20 4.84 40.28
C LEU A 13 12.98 3.53 40.11
N GLY A 14 13.98 3.47 39.23
CA GLY A 14 14.73 2.26 38.93
C GLY A 14 15.42 1.67 40.16
N ALA A 15 16.08 2.51 40.96
CA ALA A 15 16.79 2.05 42.15
C ALA A 15 15.86 1.51 43.24
N GLU A 16 14.70 2.13 43.46
CA GLU A 16 13.78 1.75 44.55
C GLU A 16 12.84 0.62 44.16
N ARG A 17 12.43 0.54 42.88
CA ARG A 17 11.33 -0.33 42.43
C ARG A 17 11.69 -1.25 41.29
N GLY A 18 12.86 -1.08 40.65
CA GLY A 18 13.23 -1.77 39.41
C GLY A 18 13.27 -3.29 39.51
N ASP A 19 13.50 -3.84 40.71
CA ASP A 19 13.59 -5.28 40.93
C ASP A 19 12.22 -5.97 41.07
N HIS A 20 11.16 -5.22 41.35
CA HIS A 20 9.82 -5.77 41.63
C HIS A 20 8.72 -5.16 40.77
N SER A 21 9.00 -4.06 40.07
CA SER A 21 8.05 -3.36 39.21
C SER A 21 8.44 -3.48 37.73
N ARG A 22 7.43 -3.60 36.87
CA ARG A 22 7.58 -3.45 35.42
C ARG A 22 7.19 -2.04 35.04
N PHE A 23 8.09 -1.32 34.39
CA PHE A 23 7.83 0.05 33.97
C PHE A 23 7.28 0.13 32.56
N PHE A 24 6.40 1.10 32.32
CA PHE A 24 5.99 1.50 30.98
C PHE A 24 5.79 3.01 30.89
N VAL A 25 5.84 3.51 29.67
CA VAL A 25 5.41 4.85 29.29
C VAL A 25 4.48 4.70 28.11
N PHE A 26 3.35 5.41 28.18
CA PHE A 26 2.44 5.61 27.07
C PHE A 26 2.48 7.09 26.67
N ALA A 27 2.45 7.37 25.38
CA ALA A 27 2.33 8.72 24.87
C ALA A 27 1.48 8.73 23.60
N ASP A 28 0.69 9.77 23.43
CA ASP A 28 -0.07 10.04 22.23
C ASP A 28 0.09 11.50 21.79
N THR A 29 0.04 11.73 20.49
CA THR A 29 0.06 13.07 19.90
C THR A 29 -0.93 13.07 18.76
N VAL A 30 -2.14 13.54 19.05
CA VAL A 30 -3.31 13.40 18.18
C VAL A 30 -3.99 14.74 17.99
N THR A 31 -4.35 15.02 16.74
CA THR A 31 -5.23 16.13 16.39
C THR A 31 -6.63 15.57 16.19
N ALA A 32 -7.56 15.90 17.08
CA ALA A 32 -8.97 15.60 16.88
C ALA A 32 -9.66 16.71 16.08
N ARG A 33 -10.78 16.37 15.45
CA ARG A 33 -11.59 17.31 14.67
C ARG A 33 -11.99 18.52 15.51
N SER A 34 -11.98 19.71 14.92
CA SER A 34 -12.38 20.94 15.61
C SER A 34 -13.19 21.84 14.68
N HIS A 35 -13.86 22.85 15.24
CA HIS A 35 -14.58 23.85 14.44
C HIS A 35 -13.70 24.57 13.40
N LYS A 36 -12.38 24.66 13.64
CA LYS A 36 -11.40 25.26 12.71
C LYS A 36 -10.79 24.25 11.73
N HIS A 37 -10.83 22.97 12.06
CA HIS A 37 -10.25 21.88 11.26
C HIS A 37 -11.28 20.78 11.06
N ALA A 38 -12.00 20.84 9.94
CA ALA A 38 -13.05 19.90 9.57
C ALA A 38 -12.55 18.56 8.99
N ALA A 39 -11.23 18.37 8.87
CA ALA A 39 -10.64 17.11 8.42
C ALA A 39 -10.75 16.02 9.50
N ASP A 40 -10.67 14.76 9.07
CA ASP A 40 -10.58 13.61 9.98
C ASP A 40 -9.46 13.80 10.99
N GLY A 41 -9.70 13.39 12.25
CA GLY A 41 -8.67 13.45 13.28
C GLY A 41 -7.59 12.42 12.99
N LYS A 42 -6.36 12.63 13.47
CA LYS A 42 -5.26 11.69 13.26
C LYS A 42 -4.13 11.89 14.26
N GLY A 43 -3.29 10.87 14.41
CA GLY A 43 -2.05 11.04 15.13
C GLY A 43 -1.38 9.75 15.55
N TRP A 44 -0.43 9.90 16.45
CA TRP A 44 0.48 8.86 16.88
C TRP A 44 0.13 8.41 18.28
N LEU A 45 0.17 7.09 18.51
CA LEU A 45 0.16 6.50 19.83
C LEU A 45 1.41 5.63 19.96
N GLY A 46 1.97 5.57 21.15
CA GLY A 46 3.15 4.78 21.41
C GLY A 46 3.17 4.25 22.83
N ILE A 47 3.67 3.03 22.99
CA ILE A 47 3.96 2.45 24.28
C ILE A 47 5.37 1.87 24.30
N ARG A 48 6.11 2.16 25.36
CA ARG A 48 7.40 1.56 25.69
C ARG A 48 7.26 0.85 27.04
N PHE A 49 7.48 -0.45 27.09
CA PHE A 49 7.11 -1.26 28.26
C PHE A 49 8.09 -2.40 28.53
N GLN A 50 8.20 -2.79 29.80
CA GLN A 50 8.95 -3.96 30.24
C GLN A 50 8.06 -5.20 30.33
N THR A 51 8.54 -6.32 29.80
CA THR A 51 7.88 -7.63 29.95
C THR A 51 8.17 -8.25 31.32
N GLU A 52 9.37 -8.02 31.85
CA GLU A 52 9.85 -8.41 33.18
C GLU A 52 10.65 -7.26 33.81
N PRO A 53 10.76 -7.17 35.15
CA PRO A 53 11.58 -6.17 35.82
C PRO A 53 13.02 -6.13 35.29
N ASN A 54 13.60 -4.93 35.18
CA ASN A 54 14.96 -4.66 34.66
C ASN A 54 15.30 -5.18 33.26
N ARG A 55 14.34 -5.70 32.48
CA ARG A 55 14.58 -6.08 31.09
C ARG A 55 14.62 -4.87 30.16
N PRO A 56 15.36 -4.97 29.03
CA PRO A 56 15.20 -4.02 27.92
C PRO A 56 13.74 -3.94 27.47
N PRO A 57 13.19 -2.74 27.24
CA PRO A 57 11.78 -2.58 26.92
C PRO A 57 11.47 -2.98 25.47
N GLY A 58 10.23 -3.40 25.26
CA GLY A 58 9.59 -3.45 23.95
C GLY A 58 8.91 -2.12 23.63
N GLU A 59 8.69 -1.87 22.35
CA GLU A 59 8.00 -0.69 21.84
C GLU A 59 6.94 -1.08 20.82
N ILE A 60 5.80 -0.38 20.86
CA ILE A 60 4.76 -0.46 19.84
C ILE A 60 4.37 0.97 19.49
N HIS A 61 4.45 1.31 18.22
CA HIS A 61 4.04 2.59 17.66
C HIS A 61 2.86 2.37 16.72
N LEU A 62 1.84 3.20 16.84
CA LEU A 62 0.66 3.22 15.99
C LEU A 62 0.52 4.61 15.36
N HIS A 63 0.09 4.64 14.11
CA HIS A 63 -0.58 5.81 13.55
C HIS A 63 -2.05 5.47 13.35
N VAL A 64 -2.92 6.47 13.57
CA VAL A 64 -4.37 6.30 13.53
C VAL A 64 -5.07 7.45 12.83
N ARG A 65 -6.23 7.14 12.25
CA ARG A 65 -7.19 8.11 11.74
C ARG A 65 -8.53 7.96 12.46
N LEU A 66 -9.09 9.07 12.88
CA LEU A 66 -10.33 9.17 13.64
C LEU A 66 -11.43 9.65 12.70
N MET A 67 -12.40 8.77 12.46
CA MET A 67 -13.40 8.91 11.41
C MET A 67 -14.75 9.39 11.96
N ASP A 68 -14.90 9.43 13.29
CA ASP A 68 -16.13 9.91 13.93
C ASP A 68 -16.36 11.41 13.64
N PRO A 69 -17.64 11.84 13.53
CA PRO A 69 -17.99 13.19 13.12
C PRO A 69 -17.75 14.25 14.20
N THR A 70 -17.72 13.87 15.48
CA THR A 70 -17.53 14.79 16.61
C THR A 70 -16.24 14.56 17.37
N ASN A 71 -15.69 15.62 17.94
CA ASN A 71 -14.47 15.56 18.75
C ASN A 71 -14.61 14.61 19.95
N ALA A 72 -15.76 14.65 20.65
CA ALA A 72 -16.01 13.82 21.82
C ALA A 72 -16.00 12.31 21.48
N GLU A 73 -16.66 11.92 20.38
CA GLU A 73 -16.66 10.54 19.91
C GLU A 73 -15.26 10.08 19.48
N GLN A 74 -14.49 10.97 18.83
CA GLN A 74 -13.10 10.69 18.46
C GLN A 74 -12.21 10.46 19.69
N MET A 75 -12.36 11.28 20.74
CA MET A 75 -11.62 11.12 22.01
C MET A 75 -12.00 9.83 22.75
N GLU A 76 -13.28 9.47 22.75
CA GLU A 76 -13.76 8.20 23.33
C GLU A 76 -13.12 7.00 22.63
N ALA A 77 -13.19 6.95 21.29
CA ALA A 77 -12.59 5.86 20.51
C ALA A 77 -11.07 5.77 20.71
N LEU A 78 -10.38 6.91 20.76
CA LEU A 78 -8.95 6.99 21.04
C LEU A 78 -8.61 6.47 22.45
N GLY A 79 -9.43 6.82 23.44
CA GLY A 79 -9.26 6.34 24.83
C GLY A 79 -9.37 4.82 24.94
N VAL A 80 -10.40 4.23 24.30
CA VAL A 80 -10.57 2.77 24.23
C VAL A 80 -9.37 2.12 23.55
N LEU A 81 -8.89 2.68 22.43
CA LEU A 81 -7.70 2.18 21.73
C LEU A 81 -6.45 2.23 22.62
N GLY A 82 -6.24 3.31 23.38
CA GLY A 82 -5.12 3.44 24.30
C GLY A 82 -5.12 2.34 25.38
N VAL A 83 -6.29 2.07 25.97
CA VAL A 83 -6.47 0.97 26.92
C VAL A 83 -6.18 -0.38 26.27
N ASN A 84 -6.72 -0.63 25.08
CA ASN A 84 -6.49 -1.85 24.32
C ASN A 84 -5.00 -2.05 24.00
N LEU A 85 -4.28 -0.99 23.60
CA LEU A 85 -2.85 -1.04 23.31
C LEU A 85 -2.04 -1.41 24.56
N ILE A 86 -2.31 -0.77 25.70
CA ILE A 86 -1.63 -1.07 26.96
C ILE A 86 -1.89 -2.52 27.39
N HIS A 87 -3.16 -2.94 27.38
CA HIS A 87 -3.55 -4.32 27.71
C HIS A 87 -2.86 -5.34 26.79
N ALA A 88 -2.90 -5.11 25.47
CA ALA A 88 -2.30 -5.98 24.47
C ALA A 88 -0.78 -6.07 24.61
N ALA A 89 -0.10 -4.95 24.89
CA ALA A 89 1.34 -4.93 25.13
C ALA A 89 1.74 -5.82 26.31
N PHE A 90 1.03 -5.78 27.43
CA PHE A 90 1.42 -6.57 28.61
C PHE A 90 1.04 -8.04 28.54
N LEU A 91 -0.09 -8.38 27.91
CA LEU A 91 -0.64 -9.74 27.94
C LEU A 91 -0.37 -10.54 26.67
N HIS A 92 -0.18 -9.87 25.53
CA HIS A 92 -0.11 -10.51 24.22
C HIS A 92 1.19 -10.23 23.44
N TRP A 93 2.23 -9.64 24.05
CA TRP A 93 3.51 -9.34 23.37
C TRP A 93 4.20 -10.53 22.71
N ARG A 94 3.95 -11.76 23.17
CA ARG A 94 4.49 -12.97 22.54
C ARG A 94 3.85 -13.29 21.18
N ASN A 95 2.68 -12.71 20.91
CA ASN A 95 1.93 -12.90 19.68
C ASN A 95 1.51 -11.53 19.10
N PRO A 96 2.38 -10.88 18.29
CA PRO A 96 2.07 -9.60 17.65
C PRO A 96 0.78 -9.62 16.82
N GLU A 97 0.43 -10.76 16.21
CA GLU A 97 -0.83 -10.86 15.47
C GLU A 97 -2.05 -10.73 16.40
N GLU A 98 -1.96 -11.28 17.61
CA GLU A 98 -3.02 -11.14 18.61
C GLU A 98 -3.11 -9.68 19.07
N ILE A 99 -1.99 -9.00 19.28
CA ILE A 99 -1.99 -7.55 19.58
C ILE A 99 -2.84 -6.79 18.56
N LEU A 100 -2.59 -6.98 17.27
CA LEU A 100 -3.33 -6.29 16.21
C LEU A 100 -4.82 -6.59 16.24
N SER A 101 -5.20 -7.83 16.55
CA SER A 101 -6.62 -8.21 16.65
C SER A 101 -7.32 -7.56 17.84
N ARG A 102 -6.60 -7.32 18.94
CA ARG A 102 -7.12 -6.74 20.18
C ARG A 102 -7.23 -5.22 20.16
N LEU A 103 -6.51 -4.54 19.27
CA LEU A 103 -6.54 -3.06 19.18
C LEU A 103 -7.97 -2.50 19.01
N MET A 104 -8.83 -3.24 18.31
CA MET A 104 -10.21 -2.82 18.02
C MET A 104 -11.26 -3.40 18.98
N ASP A 105 -10.86 -4.09 20.05
CA ASP A 105 -11.82 -4.66 21.01
C ASP A 105 -12.70 -3.53 21.60
N GLY A 106 -14.02 -3.65 21.47
CA GLY A 106 -14.95 -2.61 21.92
C GLY A 106 -15.06 -1.37 21.03
N ILE A 107 -14.36 -1.31 19.88
CA ILE A 107 -14.44 -0.19 18.92
C ILE A 107 -15.24 -0.64 17.70
N ARG A 108 -16.37 0.02 17.44
CA ARG A 108 -17.20 -0.27 16.25
C ARG A 108 -16.42 0.02 14.96
N TYR A 109 -16.57 -0.85 13.97
CA TYR A 109 -16.00 -0.66 12.64
C TYR A 109 -16.36 0.72 12.07
N GLY A 110 -15.37 1.40 11.49
CA GLY A 110 -15.53 2.70 10.85
C GLY A 110 -15.39 3.92 11.78
N ARG A 111 -15.21 3.75 13.10
CA ARG A 111 -14.90 4.87 14.02
C ARG A 111 -13.43 5.32 13.94
N LEU A 112 -12.55 4.37 13.70
CA LEU A 112 -11.10 4.47 13.78
C LEU A 112 -10.47 3.58 12.71
N GLU A 113 -9.35 4.05 12.15
CA GLU A 113 -8.44 3.29 11.29
C GLU A 113 -7.07 3.23 11.97
N VAL A 114 -6.46 2.04 12.05
CA VAL A 114 -5.04 1.88 12.41
C VAL A 114 -4.28 1.66 11.11
N ASP A 115 -3.65 2.71 10.61
CA ASP A 115 -3.05 2.74 9.27
C ASP A 115 -1.54 2.46 9.25
N MET A 116 -0.88 2.51 10.42
CA MET A 116 0.50 2.07 10.57
C MET A 116 0.72 1.41 11.93
N VAL A 117 1.51 0.34 11.95
CA VAL A 117 2.05 -0.27 13.17
C VAL A 117 3.55 -0.54 13.01
N ALA A 118 4.31 -0.27 14.06
CA ALA A 118 5.72 -0.66 14.16
C ALA A 118 6.03 -1.21 15.54
N PHE A 119 6.56 -2.43 15.55
CA PHE A 119 7.10 -3.10 16.73
C PHE A 119 8.61 -2.85 16.81
N GLY A 120 9.11 -2.55 18.01
CA GLY A 120 10.51 -2.20 18.24
C GLY A 120 11.07 -2.75 19.57
N GLY A 121 12.39 -2.74 19.69
CA GLY A 121 13.08 -3.24 20.87
C GLY A 121 13.31 -4.76 20.88
N PRO A 122 14.11 -5.27 21.83
CA PRO A 122 14.63 -6.64 21.78
C PRO A 122 13.55 -7.73 21.82
N VAL A 123 12.41 -7.47 22.47
CA VAL A 123 11.30 -8.43 22.57
C VAL A 123 10.65 -8.72 21.22
N PHE A 124 10.74 -7.76 20.28
CA PHE A 124 10.18 -7.85 18.94
C PHE A 124 11.24 -8.02 17.85
N ALA A 125 12.47 -8.40 18.20
CA ALA A 125 13.57 -8.56 17.23
C ALA A 125 13.29 -9.56 16.10
N ARG A 126 12.35 -10.49 16.30
CA ARG A 126 11.91 -11.48 15.31
C ARG A 126 10.67 -11.05 14.51
N VAL A 127 10.10 -9.89 14.80
CA VAL A 127 8.88 -9.40 14.16
C VAL A 127 9.25 -8.68 12.87
N ASP A 128 8.69 -9.14 11.75
CA ASP A 128 8.75 -8.40 10.50
C ASP A 128 7.59 -7.40 10.45
N ASN A 129 7.91 -6.12 10.59
CA ASN A 129 6.93 -5.04 10.57
C ASN A 129 6.14 -4.97 9.26
N ARG A 130 6.65 -5.52 8.15
CA ARG A 130 5.93 -5.59 6.88
C ARG A 130 4.77 -6.56 6.95
N LEU A 131 4.95 -7.67 7.66
CA LEU A 131 3.90 -8.66 7.90
C LEU A 131 2.83 -8.11 8.83
N ALA A 132 3.22 -7.33 9.84
CA ALA A 132 2.27 -6.64 10.71
C ALA A 132 1.37 -5.68 9.91
N SER A 133 1.95 -4.85 9.05
CA SER A 133 1.17 -3.95 8.17
C SER A 133 0.30 -4.69 7.16
N LEU A 134 0.80 -5.78 6.58
CA LEU A 134 -0.02 -6.65 5.73
C LEU A 134 -1.23 -7.21 6.49
N LYS A 135 -1.03 -7.57 7.76
CA LYS A 135 -2.11 -8.07 8.63
C LYS A 135 -3.14 -6.98 8.91
N LEU A 136 -2.74 -5.72 9.12
CA LEU A 136 -3.68 -4.60 9.25
C LEU A 136 -4.61 -4.53 8.03
N VAL A 137 -4.05 -4.60 6.81
CA VAL A 137 -4.84 -4.57 5.57
C VAL A 137 -5.74 -5.80 5.44
N ARG A 138 -5.23 -6.98 5.80
CA ARG A 138 -6.00 -8.23 5.76
C ARG A 138 -7.15 -8.26 6.75
N SER A 139 -6.98 -7.65 7.91
CA SER A 139 -7.98 -7.54 8.98
C SER A 139 -8.92 -6.35 8.78
N ASN A 140 -8.82 -5.63 7.65
CA ASN A 140 -9.59 -4.41 7.36
C ASN A 140 -9.45 -3.31 8.42
N LEU A 141 -8.31 -3.25 9.11
CA LEU A 141 -7.98 -2.17 10.05
C LEU A 141 -7.54 -0.90 9.33
N THR A 142 -7.00 -1.07 8.13
CA THR A 142 -6.73 -0.02 7.14
C THR A 142 -6.90 -0.59 5.74
N PRO A 143 -7.32 0.20 4.75
CA PRO A 143 -7.38 -0.28 3.38
C PRO A 143 -6.01 -0.35 2.69
N VAL A 144 -4.95 0.28 3.25
CA VAL A 144 -3.65 0.43 2.59
C VAL A 144 -2.49 0.31 3.58
N ALA A 145 -1.44 -0.39 3.16
CA ALA A 145 -0.13 -0.36 3.81
C ALA A 145 0.93 0.10 2.80
N LEU A 146 1.85 0.96 3.23
CA LEU A 146 2.92 1.49 2.38
C LEU A 146 4.28 1.07 2.94
N PHE A 147 5.20 0.74 2.03
CA PHE A 147 6.55 0.27 2.36
C PHE A 147 7.57 1.06 1.56
N ALA A 148 8.60 1.55 2.24
CA ALA A 148 9.74 2.17 1.61
C ALA A 148 10.55 1.15 0.81
N ALA A 149 11.44 1.66 -0.05
CA ALA A 149 12.48 0.88 -0.71
C ALA A 149 13.33 0.04 0.25
N THR A 150 13.51 0.50 1.48
CA THR A 150 14.25 -0.17 2.56
C THR A 150 13.47 -1.34 3.18
N GLY A 151 12.16 -1.42 2.94
CA GLY A 151 11.24 -2.33 3.61
C GLY A 151 10.63 -1.78 4.89
N GLU A 152 10.96 -0.54 5.28
CA GLU A 152 10.32 0.12 6.42
C GLU A 152 8.87 0.49 6.11
N ASN A 153 8.03 0.44 7.14
CA ASN A 153 6.65 0.87 7.04
C ASN A 153 6.58 2.39 6.90
N LEU A 154 5.77 2.85 5.97
CA LEU A 154 5.52 4.26 5.72
C LEU A 154 4.07 4.61 6.06
N GLU A 155 3.88 5.80 6.61
CA GLU A 155 2.57 6.42 6.81
C GLU A 155 2.14 7.06 5.47
N ALA A 156 0.91 6.78 5.03
CA ALA A 156 0.47 7.09 3.67
C ALA A 156 0.24 8.59 3.44
N GLU A 157 -0.26 9.32 4.44
CA GLU A 157 -0.54 10.74 4.35
C GLU A 157 0.74 11.56 4.23
N ASP A 158 1.73 11.36 5.11
CA ASP A 158 3.05 12.01 5.03
C ASP A 158 3.78 11.64 3.73
N SER A 159 3.67 10.37 3.32
CA SER A 159 4.29 9.92 2.07
C SER A 159 3.72 10.57 0.82
N PHE A 160 2.46 11.01 0.85
CA PHE A 160 1.79 11.63 -0.31
C PHE A 160 1.55 13.15 -0.13
N TYR A 161 1.83 13.70 1.06
CA TYR A 161 1.55 15.08 1.39
C TYR A 161 2.28 16.05 0.46
N ASN A 162 1.50 16.86 -0.27
CA ASN A 162 2.01 17.85 -1.24
C ASN A 162 2.84 17.25 -2.40
N LYS A 163 2.70 15.94 -2.66
CA LYS A 163 3.41 15.24 -3.74
C LYS A 163 2.43 14.70 -4.78
N SER A 164 2.80 14.72 -6.05
CA SER A 164 2.03 14.01 -7.07
C SER A 164 2.34 12.51 -7.01
N VAL A 165 1.34 11.66 -7.21
CA VAL A 165 1.48 10.21 -7.00
C VAL A 165 1.29 9.47 -8.32
N LEU A 166 2.27 8.66 -8.71
CA LEU A 166 2.22 7.82 -9.91
C LEU A 166 2.17 6.34 -9.50
N LEU A 167 1.08 5.67 -9.80
CA LEU A 167 0.82 4.30 -9.36
C LEU A 167 0.82 3.31 -10.52
N LEU A 168 1.63 2.27 -10.42
CA LEU A 168 1.55 1.09 -11.28
C LEU A 168 1.00 -0.08 -10.47
N ARG A 169 -0.19 -0.57 -10.83
CA ARG A 169 -0.78 -1.77 -10.22
C ARG A 169 -0.28 -3.02 -10.91
N GLY A 170 0.17 -4.01 -10.15
CA GLY A 170 0.73 -5.25 -10.71
C GLY A 170 0.61 -6.47 -9.82
N HIS A 171 0.83 -7.63 -10.43
CA HIS A 171 1.04 -8.88 -9.69
C HIS A 171 2.47 -9.01 -9.17
N TYR A 172 3.45 -8.52 -9.95
CA TYR A 172 4.87 -8.51 -9.63
C TYR A 172 5.45 -9.85 -9.20
N ARG A 173 5.07 -10.93 -9.90
CA ARG A 173 5.48 -12.30 -9.58
C ARG A 173 6.27 -12.95 -10.72
N PRO A 174 7.54 -12.57 -10.96
CA PRO A 174 8.25 -11.41 -10.39
C PRO A 174 7.90 -10.08 -11.10
N ILE A 175 8.41 -8.96 -10.60
CA ILE A 175 8.52 -7.74 -11.39
C ILE A 175 9.43 -7.98 -12.61
N THR A 176 9.09 -7.38 -13.75
CA THR A 176 9.75 -7.62 -15.05
C THR A 176 10.30 -6.34 -15.66
N ASN A 177 11.17 -6.48 -16.66
CA ASN A 177 11.68 -5.36 -17.45
C ASN A 177 10.56 -4.57 -18.15
N PHE A 178 9.45 -5.23 -18.49
CA PHE A 178 8.28 -4.56 -19.05
C PHE A 178 7.64 -3.58 -18.06
N HIS A 179 7.42 -3.99 -16.80
CA HIS A 179 6.90 -3.09 -15.75
C HIS A 179 7.81 -1.87 -15.56
N MET A 180 9.14 -2.07 -15.59
CA MET A 180 10.11 -0.99 -15.44
C MET A 180 10.07 0.00 -16.61
N ARG A 181 9.97 -0.50 -17.85
CA ARG A 181 9.81 0.37 -19.04
C ARG A 181 8.50 1.15 -18.99
N MET A 182 7.40 0.49 -18.62
CA MET A 182 6.09 1.10 -18.51
C MET A 182 6.08 2.23 -17.47
N MET A 183 6.65 1.99 -16.27
CA MET A 183 6.80 3.02 -15.24
C MET A 183 7.69 4.17 -15.72
N ALA A 184 8.82 3.88 -16.38
CA ALA A 184 9.72 4.92 -16.88
C ALA A 184 9.06 5.83 -17.93
N LYS A 185 8.35 5.23 -18.91
CA LYS A 185 7.57 5.97 -19.92
C LYS A 185 6.50 6.84 -19.26
N ALA A 186 5.71 6.25 -18.35
CA ALA A 186 4.68 6.96 -17.61
C ALA A 186 5.24 8.12 -16.79
N SER A 187 6.37 7.90 -16.12
CA SER A 187 7.02 8.90 -15.30
C SER A 187 7.54 10.09 -16.12
N ALA A 188 8.08 9.84 -17.32
CA ALA A 188 8.47 10.91 -18.23
C ALA A 188 7.28 11.79 -18.65
N VAL A 189 6.16 11.16 -19.06
CA VAL A 189 4.92 11.86 -19.43
C VAL A 189 4.36 12.63 -18.24
N PHE A 190 4.29 12.00 -17.06
CA PHE A 190 3.72 12.59 -15.86
C PHE A 190 4.56 13.77 -15.33
N ARG A 191 5.89 13.70 -15.39
CA ARG A 191 6.78 14.81 -15.04
C ARG A 191 6.67 16.01 -15.99
N ALA A 192 6.43 15.74 -17.27
CA ALA A 192 6.28 16.80 -18.28
C ALA A 192 4.92 17.52 -18.19
N ASP A 193 3.95 16.94 -17.48
CA ASP A 193 2.63 17.52 -17.29
C ASP A 193 2.70 18.85 -16.50
N PRO A 194 2.15 19.96 -17.02
CA PRO A 194 2.14 21.25 -16.32
C PRO A 194 1.54 21.19 -14.92
N GLU A 195 0.57 20.29 -14.66
CA GLU A 195 -0.04 20.13 -13.33
C GLU A 195 0.95 19.62 -12.25
N ASN A 196 2.05 19.03 -12.69
CA ASN A 196 3.09 18.46 -11.83
C ASN A 196 4.34 19.35 -11.71
N LYS A 197 4.35 20.53 -12.36
CA LYS A 197 5.50 21.44 -12.33
C LYS A 197 5.83 21.85 -10.90
N GLY A 198 7.08 21.62 -10.49
CA GLY A 198 7.59 22.00 -9.16
C GLY A 198 7.12 21.12 -8.01
N ARG A 199 6.44 20.00 -8.28
CA ARG A 199 6.02 19.03 -7.28
C ARG A 199 6.93 17.81 -7.28
N GLU A 200 7.21 17.28 -6.10
CA GLU A 200 7.83 15.96 -5.97
C GLU A 200 6.84 14.91 -6.49
N ILE A 201 7.36 13.90 -7.21
CA ILE A 201 6.56 12.77 -7.71
C ILE A 201 6.98 11.50 -6.99
N VAL A 202 6.02 10.87 -6.33
CA VAL A 202 6.20 9.56 -5.68
C VAL A 202 5.71 8.47 -6.63
N GLU A 203 6.63 7.61 -7.07
CA GLU A 203 6.32 6.43 -7.87
C GLU A 203 6.06 5.23 -6.96
N VAL A 204 4.89 4.62 -7.10
CA VAL A 204 4.41 3.55 -6.22
C VAL A 204 4.04 2.31 -7.03
N CYS A 205 4.60 1.17 -6.65
CA CYS A 205 4.17 -0.13 -7.15
C CYS A 205 3.06 -0.69 -6.24
N GLU A 206 1.84 -0.79 -6.76
CA GLU A 206 0.68 -1.25 -6.01
C GLU A 206 0.40 -2.75 -6.22
N ILE A 207 0.11 -3.45 -5.13
CA ILE A 207 -0.31 -4.85 -5.09
C ILE A 207 -1.64 -4.96 -4.36
N THR A 208 -2.65 -5.55 -4.99
CA THR A 208 -3.92 -5.83 -4.31
C THR A 208 -3.83 -7.10 -3.45
N MET A 209 -4.53 -7.11 -2.31
CA MET A 209 -4.69 -8.29 -1.46
C MET A 209 -5.31 -9.47 -2.21
N ARG A 210 -6.19 -9.21 -3.17
CA ARG A 210 -6.77 -10.24 -4.04
C ARG A 210 -5.70 -10.99 -4.84
N ASN A 211 -4.60 -10.32 -5.20
CA ASN A 211 -3.46 -10.93 -5.88
C ASN A 211 -2.52 -11.73 -4.95
N LEU A 212 -2.65 -11.56 -3.62
CA LEU A 212 -1.85 -12.23 -2.60
C LEU A 212 -2.56 -13.46 -2.01
N VAL A 213 -3.88 -13.41 -1.83
CA VAL A 213 -4.67 -14.41 -1.07
C VAL A 213 -4.97 -15.71 -1.86
N ARG A 214 -4.62 -15.82 -3.14
CA ARG A 214 -4.90 -17.02 -3.98
C ARG A 214 -4.20 -18.32 -3.49
N SER A 215 -3.36 -18.29 -2.45
CA SER A 215 -2.85 -19.50 -1.77
C SER A 215 -2.62 -19.27 -0.27
N ARG A 216 -3.30 -20.03 0.63
CA ARG A 216 -3.38 -19.74 2.08
C ARG A 216 -2.06 -19.83 2.87
N LYS A 217 -1.11 -20.72 2.52
CA LYS A 217 0.24 -20.78 3.16
C LYS A 217 1.32 -20.08 2.33
N ALA A 218 1.31 -20.27 1.01
CA ALA A 218 2.29 -19.65 0.11
C ALA A 218 2.07 -18.14 -0.08
N GLY A 219 0.98 -17.52 0.41
CA GLY A 219 0.69 -16.10 0.19
C GLY A 219 1.55 -15.12 0.99
N ILE A 220 2.03 -15.51 2.18
CA ILE A 220 2.86 -14.65 3.04
C ILE A 220 4.31 -14.64 2.54
N GLU A 221 4.90 -15.81 2.34
CA GLU A 221 6.25 -15.92 1.77
C GLU A 221 6.32 -15.28 0.39
N ASP A 222 5.33 -15.55 -0.46
CA ASP A 222 5.27 -14.97 -1.79
C ASP A 222 5.06 -13.45 -1.75
N PHE A 223 4.40 -12.91 -0.73
CA PHE A 223 4.34 -11.45 -0.52
C PHE A 223 5.72 -10.89 -0.20
N LEU A 224 6.41 -11.45 0.80
CA LEU A 224 7.74 -11.00 1.20
C LEU A 224 8.73 -11.08 0.04
N ASP A 225 8.69 -12.16 -0.75
CA ASP A 225 9.52 -12.32 -1.94
C ASP A 225 9.30 -11.19 -2.95
N ARG A 226 8.04 -10.79 -3.17
CA ARG A 226 7.70 -9.69 -4.09
C ARG A 226 8.17 -8.34 -3.56
N VAL A 227 8.00 -8.08 -2.26
CA VAL A 227 8.48 -6.84 -1.62
C VAL A 227 10.00 -6.78 -1.64
N ASP A 228 10.69 -7.88 -1.35
CA ASP A 228 12.15 -8.00 -1.43
C ASP A 228 12.66 -7.71 -2.85
N CYS A 229 11.97 -8.23 -3.88
CA CYS A 229 12.28 -7.91 -5.28
C CYS A 229 12.11 -6.41 -5.59
N MET A 230 11.10 -5.76 -5.02
CA MET A 230 10.89 -4.32 -5.19
C MET A 230 11.92 -3.47 -4.43
N GLY A 231 12.30 -3.90 -3.23
CA GLY A 231 13.37 -3.28 -2.44
C GLY A 231 14.71 -3.30 -3.17
N ALA A 232 15.02 -4.40 -3.87
CA ALA A 232 16.22 -4.48 -4.73
C ALA A 232 16.22 -3.46 -5.90
N LEU A 233 15.06 -2.94 -6.27
CA LEU A 233 14.88 -1.91 -7.28
C LEU A 233 14.67 -0.52 -6.70
N LYS A 234 14.79 -0.38 -5.37
CA LYS A 234 14.54 0.85 -4.61
C LYS A 234 13.17 1.47 -4.89
N ARG A 235 12.13 0.63 -4.99
CA ARG A 235 10.76 1.07 -5.27
C ARG A 235 9.91 1.09 -4.00
N THR A 236 9.09 2.13 -3.86
CA THR A 236 8.03 2.18 -2.85
C THR A 236 6.93 1.19 -3.24
N VAL A 237 6.48 0.39 -2.28
CA VAL A 237 5.44 -0.62 -2.49
C VAL A 237 4.21 -0.26 -1.69
N MET A 238 3.04 -0.34 -2.31
CA MET A 238 1.77 -0.18 -1.62
C MET A 238 0.96 -1.47 -1.74
N VAL A 239 0.42 -1.93 -0.62
CA VAL A 239 -0.51 -3.05 -0.59
C VAL A 239 -1.89 -2.55 -0.25
N THR A 240 -2.90 -2.92 -1.03
CA THR A 240 -4.27 -2.44 -0.80
C THR A 240 -5.28 -3.58 -0.77
N ASN A 241 -6.33 -3.45 0.02
CA ASN A 241 -7.56 -4.24 -0.16
C ASN A 241 -8.53 -3.58 -1.17
N ILE A 242 -8.13 -2.47 -1.80
CA ILE A 242 -8.96 -1.66 -2.70
C ILE A 242 -8.88 -2.18 -4.13
N PHE A 243 -9.82 -3.02 -4.54
CA PHE A 243 -9.82 -3.58 -5.89
C PHE A 243 -10.18 -2.54 -6.98
N ARG A 244 -11.12 -1.63 -6.71
CA ARG A 244 -11.64 -0.72 -7.74
C ARG A 244 -10.85 0.57 -7.83
N PHE A 245 -10.48 0.96 -9.05
CA PHE A 245 -9.70 2.17 -9.30
C PHE A 245 -10.41 3.45 -8.80
N HIS A 246 -11.74 3.57 -8.93
CA HIS A 246 -12.43 4.75 -8.42
C HIS A 246 -12.32 4.90 -6.89
N ARG A 247 -12.32 3.79 -6.14
CA ARG A 247 -12.12 3.81 -4.69
C ARG A 247 -10.66 4.13 -4.34
N LEU A 248 -9.71 3.64 -5.14
CA LEU A 248 -8.29 3.93 -4.95
C LEU A 248 -7.96 5.39 -5.27
N ALA A 249 -8.54 5.93 -6.35
CA ALA A 249 -8.44 7.34 -6.71
C ALA A 249 -8.97 8.22 -5.58
N TRP A 250 -10.15 7.90 -5.05
CA TRP A 250 -10.69 8.58 -3.88
C TRP A 250 -9.74 8.50 -2.68
N TYR A 251 -9.24 7.30 -2.32
CA TYR A 251 -8.32 7.13 -1.19
C TYR A 251 -7.04 7.99 -1.30
N ILE A 252 -6.41 8.02 -2.49
CA ILE A 252 -5.16 8.75 -2.71
C ILE A 252 -5.42 10.27 -2.75
N THR A 253 -6.48 10.72 -3.43
CA THR A 253 -6.80 12.16 -3.54
C THR A 253 -7.18 12.80 -2.21
N GLN A 254 -7.60 12.03 -1.20
CA GLN A 254 -7.76 12.56 0.17
C GLN A 254 -6.42 12.86 0.86
N ARG A 255 -5.30 12.33 0.37
CA ARG A 255 -3.97 12.40 0.99
C ARG A 255 -2.97 13.25 0.20
N THR A 256 -3.37 13.75 -0.96
CA THR A 256 -2.53 14.62 -1.76
C THR A 256 -3.33 15.76 -2.40
N LYS A 257 -2.68 16.92 -2.54
CA LYS A 257 -3.13 18.04 -3.39
C LYS A 257 -2.47 18.01 -4.78
N GLY A 258 -1.58 17.04 -5.01
CA GLY A 258 -0.91 16.73 -6.26
C GLY A 258 -1.82 16.01 -7.26
N SER A 259 -1.34 15.85 -8.49
CA SER A 259 -2.02 14.99 -9.47
C SER A 259 -1.78 13.52 -9.15
N VAL A 260 -2.70 12.66 -9.59
CA VAL A 260 -2.64 11.21 -9.40
C VAL A 260 -2.67 10.53 -10.75
N GLY A 261 -1.60 9.82 -11.10
CA GLY A 261 -1.49 9.04 -12.33
C GLY A 261 -1.64 7.55 -12.05
N PHE A 262 -2.54 6.87 -12.77
CA PHE A 262 -2.59 5.41 -12.79
C PHE A 262 -2.01 4.87 -14.09
N VAL A 263 -0.95 4.08 -13.97
CA VAL A 263 -0.29 3.43 -15.10
C VAL A 263 -0.97 2.08 -15.33
N ILE A 264 -1.61 1.92 -16.49
CA ILE A 264 -2.38 0.72 -16.85
C ILE A 264 -2.13 0.31 -18.30
N GLY A 265 -2.33 -0.96 -18.62
CA GLY A 265 -2.31 -1.44 -20.02
C GLY A 265 -3.72 -1.48 -20.61
N VAL A 266 -3.81 -1.47 -21.93
CA VAL A 266 -5.06 -1.66 -22.69
C VAL A 266 -5.94 -2.81 -22.16
N PRO A 267 -5.43 -4.02 -21.85
CA PRO A 267 -6.28 -5.10 -21.33
C PRO A 267 -6.99 -4.75 -20.03
N LEU A 268 -6.35 -3.97 -19.16
CA LEU A 268 -6.96 -3.53 -17.89
C LEU A 268 -7.93 -2.37 -18.12
N LEU A 269 -7.62 -1.47 -19.05
CA LEU A 269 -8.53 -0.40 -19.44
C LEU A 269 -9.83 -0.96 -20.01
N ALA A 270 -9.76 -1.89 -20.96
CA ALA A 270 -10.93 -2.58 -21.52
C ALA A 270 -11.80 -3.20 -20.42
N LYS A 271 -11.15 -3.88 -19.45
CA LYS A 271 -11.85 -4.46 -18.30
C LYS A 271 -12.52 -3.42 -17.40
N MET A 272 -11.90 -2.24 -17.23
CA MET A 272 -12.50 -1.15 -16.45
C MET A 272 -13.74 -0.54 -17.11
N LEU A 273 -13.96 -0.79 -18.40
CA LEU A 273 -15.11 -0.33 -19.17
C LEU A 273 -16.30 -1.32 -19.17
N GLU A 274 -16.15 -2.49 -18.55
CA GLU A 274 -17.24 -3.46 -18.44
C GLU A 274 -18.24 -3.06 -17.33
N GLU A 275 -19.50 -2.82 -17.69
CA GLU A 275 -20.54 -2.32 -16.78
C GLU A 275 -20.83 -3.25 -15.60
N GLN A 276 -20.72 -4.57 -15.81
CA GLN A 276 -20.98 -5.60 -14.81
C GLN A 276 -20.13 -5.44 -13.53
N PHE A 277 -18.98 -4.75 -13.58
CA PHE A 277 -18.17 -4.48 -12.40
C PHE A 277 -18.74 -3.42 -11.47
N TYR A 278 -19.78 -2.69 -11.90
CA TYR A 278 -20.35 -1.53 -11.22
C TYR A 278 -21.83 -1.69 -10.86
N SER A 279 -22.36 -2.91 -10.87
CA SER A 279 -23.76 -3.21 -10.51
C SER A 279 -24.13 -2.91 -9.06
N ASP A 280 -23.15 -2.70 -8.17
CA ASP A 280 -23.35 -2.27 -6.79
C ASP A 280 -23.37 -0.74 -6.61
N LEU A 281 -23.17 0.03 -7.69
CA LEU A 281 -23.30 1.48 -7.69
C LEU A 281 -24.63 1.88 -8.30
N SER A 282 -25.38 2.77 -7.64
CA SER A 282 -26.70 3.22 -8.11
C SER A 282 -26.63 3.88 -9.50
N GLY A 283 -25.56 4.62 -9.79
CA GLY A 283 -25.30 5.22 -11.11
C GLY A 283 -24.39 4.37 -12.01
N GLY A 284 -24.14 3.11 -11.66
CA GLY A 284 -23.39 2.16 -12.48
C GLY A 284 -22.01 2.66 -12.93
N ILE A 285 -21.69 2.43 -14.20
CA ILE A 285 -20.40 2.82 -14.79
C ILE A 285 -20.20 4.34 -14.86
N LEU A 286 -21.26 5.12 -15.08
CA LEU A 286 -21.19 6.58 -15.14
C LEU A 286 -20.72 7.14 -13.79
N GLU A 287 -21.31 6.67 -12.70
CA GLU A 287 -20.89 7.02 -11.35
C GLU A 287 -19.44 6.57 -11.08
N ALA A 288 -19.07 5.38 -11.51
CA ALA A 288 -17.70 4.88 -11.36
C ALA A 288 -16.66 5.75 -12.08
N MET A 289 -16.96 6.19 -13.31
CA MET A 289 -16.06 7.07 -14.08
C MET A 289 -15.97 8.46 -13.46
N GLY A 290 -17.09 9.03 -13.01
CA GLY A 290 -17.10 10.31 -12.30
C GLY A 290 -16.27 10.28 -11.00
N ARG A 291 -16.35 9.16 -10.25
CA ARG A 291 -15.54 8.95 -9.03
C ARG A 291 -14.07 8.63 -9.32
N LEU A 292 -13.74 8.06 -10.49
CA LEU A 292 -12.36 7.76 -10.89
C LEU A 292 -11.63 9.03 -11.33
N PHE A 293 -12.24 9.82 -12.20
CA PHE A 293 -11.62 10.99 -12.82
C PHE A 293 -11.87 12.27 -12.03
N LEU A 294 -11.60 12.22 -10.72
CA LEU A 294 -11.55 13.42 -9.87
C LEU A 294 -10.53 14.44 -10.43
N PRO A 295 -10.61 15.72 -10.04
CA PRO A 295 -9.61 16.72 -10.41
C PRO A 295 -8.17 16.22 -10.14
N GLY A 296 -7.28 16.38 -11.12
CA GLY A 296 -5.90 15.88 -11.04
C GLY A 296 -5.69 14.38 -11.27
N VAL A 297 -6.74 13.56 -11.43
CA VAL A 297 -6.58 12.12 -11.72
C VAL A 297 -6.48 11.87 -13.23
N LYS A 298 -5.50 11.05 -13.64
CA LYS A 298 -5.23 10.64 -15.04
C LYS A 298 -4.92 9.15 -15.15
N LEU A 299 -5.32 8.53 -16.25
CA LEU A 299 -4.86 7.20 -16.66
C LEU A 299 -3.77 7.35 -17.72
N LEU A 300 -2.63 6.70 -17.49
CA LEU A 300 -1.51 6.62 -18.41
C LEU A 300 -1.49 5.22 -19.02
N VAL A 301 -1.87 5.12 -20.29
CA VAL A 301 -2.24 3.85 -20.92
C VAL A 301 -1.10 3.36 -21.80
N GLN A 302 -0.54 2.20 -21.45
CA GLN A 302 0.38 1.47 -22.29
C GLN A 302 -0.40 0.74 -23.40
N PRO A 303 -0.07 0.98 -24.69
CA PRO A 303 -0.62 0.22 -25.82
C PRO A 303 -0.46 -1.28 -25.65
N GLY A 304 -1.38 -2.05 -26.23
CA GLY A 304 -1.37 -3.50 -26.19
C GLY A 304 -2.51 -4.12 -26.96
N HIS A 305 -2.67 -5.44 -26.85
CA HIS A 305 -3.75 -6.14 -27.52
C HIS A 305 -5.09 -5.89 -26.85
N ASP A 306 -6.08 -5.53 -27.65
CA ASP A 306 -7.48 -5.53 -27.25
C ASP A 306 -7.89 -6.99 -26.92
N PRO A 307 -8.39 -7.27 -25.70
CA PRO A 307 -8.81 -8.61 -25.32
C PRO A 307 -10.00 -9.15 -26.13
N VAL A 308 -10.77 -8.28 -26.80
CA VAL A 308 -11.93 -8.67 -27.62
C VAL A 308 -11.51 -8.94 -29.06
N THR A 309 -10.79 -8.01 -29.68
CA THR A 309 -10.48 -8.08 -31.12
C THR A 309 -9.11 -8.69 -31.41
N GLY A 310 -8.22 -8.75 -30.42
CA GLY A 310 -6.82 -9.18 -30.60
C GLY A 310 -5.92 -8.14 -31.29
N ALA A 311 -6.49 -7.06 -31.82
CA ALA A 311 -5.75 -6.02 -32.50
C ALA A 311 -4.83 -5.24 -31.54
N PHE A 312 -3.68 -4.81 -32.03
CA PHE A 312 -2.82 -3.88 -31.30
C PHE A 312 -3.47 -2.49 -31.30
N VAL A 313 -3.83 -2.02 -30.11
CA VAL A 313 -4.53 -0.75 -29.90
C VAL A 313 -3.86 0.07 -28.79
N THR A 314 -4.20 1.33 -28.74
CA THR A 314 -3.88 2.30 -27.69
C THR A 314 -5.16 2.63 -26.92
N GLY A 315 -5.07 3.48 -25.89
CA GLY A 315 -6.27 4.00 -25.25
C GLY A 315 -7.13 4.81 -26.21
N HIS A 316 -6.55 5.57 -27.14
CA HIS A 316 -7.35 6.41 -28.05
C HIS A 316 -8.19 5.61 -29.07
N ASN A 317 -7.72 4.46 -29.54
CA ASN A 317 -8.40 3.66 -30.57
C ASN A 317 -8.99 2.32 -30.06
N LEU A 318 -8.99 2.09 -28.74
CA LEU A 318 -9.68 0.97 -28.12
C LEU A 318 -11.18 0.98 -28.48
N THR A 319 -11.73 -0.19 -28.80
CA THR A 319 -13.17 -0.33 -29.04
C THR A 319 -13.94 -0.20 -27.74
N VAL A 320 -14.77 0.84 -27.63
CA VAL A 320 -15.54 1.16 -26.41
C VAL A 320 -17.03 0.84 -26.60
N PRO A 321 -17.69 0.20 -25.61
CA PRO A 321 -19.13 -0.03 -25.61
C PRO A 321 -19.93 1.25 -25.84
N GLU A 322 -21.02 1.14 -26.59
CA GLU A 322 -21.83 2.29 -27.02
C GLU A 322 -22.30 3.20 -25.85
N PRO A 323 -22.84 2.67 -24.73
CA PRO A 323 -23.40 3.52 -23.66
C PRO A 323 -22.41 4.48 -22.98
N ILE A 324 -21.12 4.16 -23.01
CA ILE A 324 -20.06 4.97 -22.36
C ILE A 324 -19.13 5.67 -23.34
N ARG A 325 -19.38 5.52 -24.65
CA ARG A 325 -18.47 5.97 -25.70
C ARG A 325 -18.21 7.47 -25.64
N GLU A 326 -19.24 8.28 -25.43
CA GLU A 326 -19.09 9.74 -25.38
C GLU A 326 -18.34 10.20 -24.13
N ILE A 327 -18.57 9.53 -22.99
CA ILE A 327 -17.83 9.79 -21.74
C ILE A 327 -16.35 9.48 -21.96
N TYR A 328 -16.06 8.33 -22.60
CA TYR A 328 -14.69 7.94 -22.90
C TYR A 328 -13.99 8.94 -23.83
N ARG A 329 -14.65 9.36 -24.91
CA ARG A 329 -14.11 10.40 -25.82
C ARG A 329 -13.86 11.72 -25.10
N TYR A 330 -14.77 12.12 -24.21
CA TYR A 330 -14.58 13.31 -23.39
C TYR A 330 -13.32 13.18 -22.51
N LEU A 331 -13.13 12.05 -21.84
CA LEU A 331 -11.96 11.79 -21.00
C LEU A 331 -10.65 11.78 -21.79
N VAL A 332 -10.65 11.20 -22.99
CA VAL A 332 -9.50 11.22 -23.90
C VAL A 332 -9.20 12.66 -24.33
N ARG A 333 -10.20 13.39 -24.85
CA ARG A 333 -10.02 14.77 -25.34
C ARG A 333 -9.57 15.75 -24.25
N THR A 334 -9.97 15.52 -23.00
CA THR A 334 -9.60 16.36 -21.85
C THR A 334 -8.27 15.93 -21.19
N GLY A 335 -7.53 15.00 -21.79
CA GLY A 335 -6.23 14.56 -21.29
C GLY A 335 -6.32 13.75 -19.98
N ARG A 336 -7.49 13.18 -19.67
CA ARG A 336 -7.69 12.29 -18.53
C ARG A 336 -7.25 10.87 -18.83
N ILE A 337 -7.30 10.47 -20.10
CA ILE A 337 -6.72 9.23 -20.62
C ILE A 337 -5.63 9.63 -21.61
N VAL A 338 -4.39 9.29 -21.29
CA VAL A 338 -3.21 9.67 -22.08
C VAL A 338 -2.45 8.41 -22.47
N ASP A 339 -2.17 8.26 -23.77
CA ASP A 339 -1.39 7.13 -24.25
C ASP A 339 0.10 7.32 -23.99
N LEU A 340 0.74 6.22 -23.57
CA LEU A 340 2.19 6.12 -23.54
C LEU A 340 2.68 5.72 -24.93
N ALA A 341 3.83 6.26 -25.33
CA ALA A 341 4.47 5.84 -26.57
C ALA A 341 4.82 4.35 -26.53
N GLY A 342 4.53 3.61 -27.60
CA GLY A 342 4.96 2.22 -27.74
C GLY A 342 4.40 1.54 -28.98
N GLU A 343 5.13 0.53 -29.41
CA GLU A 343 4.77 -0.33 -30.53
C GLU A 343 4.52 -1.76 -30.05
N GLU A 344 3.95 -2.59 -30.91
CA GLU A 344 3.64 -4.00 -30.59
C GLU A 344 4.88 -4.78 -30.12
N ARG A 345 6.05 -4.51 -30.72
CA ARG A 345 7.34 -5.11 -30.32
C ARG A 345 7.79 -4.78 -28.89
N ASP A 346 7.24 -3.74 -28.27
CA ASP A 346 7.58 -3.36 -26.88
C ASP A 346 6.90 -4.26 -25.84
N LEU A 347 5.87 -4.99 -26.26
CA LEU A 347 5.08 -5.89 -25.42
C LEU A 347 5.95 -7.02 -24.86
N PRO A 348 5.59 -7.54 -23.66
CA PRO A 348 6.40 -8.59 -23.06
C PRO A 348 6.31 -9.87 -23.91
N PRO A 349 7.44 -10.53 -24.21
CA PRO A 349 7.45 -11.74 -25.03
C PRO A 349 6.84 -12.95 -24.31
N CYS A 350 6.68 -12.88 -22.99
CA CYS A 350 6.04 -13.90 -22.18
C CYS A 350 5.34 -13.29 -20.96
N SER A 351 4.33 -14.01 -20.45
CA SER A 351 3.58 -13.55 -19.27
C SER A 351 4.38 -13.70 -17.97
N SER A 352 4.06 -12.91 -16.94
CA SER A 352 4.67 -13.08 -15.61
C SER A 352 4.45 -14.48 -15.03
N SER A 353 3.29 -15.10 -15.32
CA SER A 353 2.98 -16.48 -14.93
C SER A 353 3.93 -17.50 -15.57
N GLU A 354 4.32 -17.26 -16.82
CA GLU A 354 5.27 -18.12 -17.52
C GLU A 354 6.69 -17.95 -16.99
N ILE A 355 7.11 -16.71 -16.71
CA ILE A 355 8.39 -16.42 -16.04
C ILE A 355 8.47 -17.15 -14.70
N LEU A 356 7.41 -17.08 -13.88
CA LEU A 356 7.33 -17.80 -12.61
C LEU A 356 7.44 -19.32 -12.77
N ARG A 357 6.77 -19.88 -13.77
CA ARG A 357 6.85 -21.31 -14.09
C ARG A 357 8.28 -21.70 -14.47
N ASN A 358 8.98 -20.89 -15.25
CA ASN A 358 10.37 -21.11 -15.64
C ASN A 358 11.33 -21.01 -14.44
N ILE A 359 11.11 -20.06 -13.52
CA ILE A 359 11.86 -19.94 -12.26
C ILE A 359 11.72 -21.21 -11.42
N ARG A 360 10.50 -21.73 -11.28
CA ARG A 360 10.20 -22.91 -10.46
C ARG A 360 10.65 -24.23 -11.08
N SER A 361 10.73 -24.30 -12.41
CA SER A 361 11.22 -25.48 -13.13
C SER A 361 12.74 -25.47 -13.33
N GLY A 362 13.42 -24.37 -13.00
CA GLY A 362 14.85 -24.19 -13.27
C GLY A 362 15.20 -24.01 -14.75
N LYS A 363 14.20 -23.75 -15.60
CA LYS A 363 14.39 -23.52 -17.05
C LYS A 363 15.14 -22.20 -17.26
N LYS A 364 16.23 -22.21 -18.04
CA LYS A 364 17.00 -21.00 -18.35
C LYS A 364 16.22 -20.02 -19.26
N GLY A 365 16.57 -18.73 -19.21
CA GLY A 365 16.11 -17.71 -20.14
C GLY A 365 15.12 -16.69 -19.55
N TRP A 366 14.52 -16.99 -18.40
CA TRP A 366 13.65 -16.05 -17.69
C TRP A 366 14.40 -14.79 -17.22
N GLU A 367 15.71 -14.90 -17.02
CA GLU A 367 16.58 -13.82 -16.54
C GLU A 367 16.60 -12.62 -17.49
N LYS A 368 16.41 -12.85 -18.80
CA LYS A 368 16.34 -11.77 -19.79
C LYS A 368 15.11 -10.88 -19.63
N ASN A 369 14.07 -11.38 -18.98
CA ASN A 369 12.78 -10.69 -18.79
C ASN A 369 12.69 -9.97 -17.44
N VAL A 370 13.65 -10.16 -16.56
CA VAL A 370 13.64 -9.67 -15.17
C VAL A 370 14.84 -8.74 -14.96
N PRO A 371 14.72 -7.65 -14.18
CA PRO A 371 15.86 -6.77 -13.89
C PRO A 371 17.01 -7.53 -13.23
N ALA A 372 18.25 -7.23 -13.61
CA ALA A 372 19.44 -7.93 -13.11
C ALA A 372 19.56 -7.99 -11.57
N PRO A 373 19.28 -6.91 -10.79
CA PRO A 373 19.30 -6.98 -9.32
C PRO A 373 18.32 -8.02 -8.76
N VAL A 374 17.14 -8.12 -9.39
CA VAL A 374 16.09 -9.08 -9.00
C VAL A 374 16.48 -10.50 -9.37
N VAL A 375 17.10 -10.71 -10.55
CA VAL A 375 17.64 -12.03 -10.94
C VAL A 375 18.66 -12.52 -9.91
N HIS A 376 19.61 -11.67 -9.52
CA HIS A 376 20.62 -12.00 -8.51
C HIS A 376 19.96 -12.35 -7.18
N LEU A 377 18.98 -11.55 -6.74
CA LEU A 377 18.27 -11.77 -5.49
C LEU A 377 17.48 -13.09 -5.48
N ILE A 378 16.70 -13.38 -6.54
CA ILE A 378 15.93 -14.61 -6.71
C ILE A 378 16.85 -15.83 -6.61
N ARG A 379 18.00 -15.81 -7.28
CA ARG A 379 18.98 -16.91 -7.24
C ARG A 379 19.61 -17.07 -5.86
N ARG A 380 20.07 -15.96 -5.27
CA ARG A 380 20.80 -15.95 -3.98
C ARG A 380 19.93 -16.41 -2.82
N ARG A 381 18.69 -15.92 -2.74
CA ARG A 381 17.76 -16.21 -1.64
C ARG A 381 16.74 -17.30 -1.97
N ARG A 382 16.79 -17.88 -3.17
CA ARG A 382 15.84 -18.89 -3.66
C ARG A 382 14.38 -18.43 -3.62
N LEU A 383 14.14 -17.14 -3.86
CA LEU A 383 12.80 -16.53 -3.84
C LEU A 383 11.89 -17.14 -4.91
N LEU A 384 10.57 -17.00 -4.73
CA LEU A 384 9.52 -17.41 -5.68
C LEU A 384 9.51 -18.91 -6.01
N GLY A 385 10.16 -19.72 -5.17
CA GLY A 385 10.34 -21.15 -5.37
C GLY A 385 11.40 -21.50 -6.42
N TYR A 386 12.41 -20.64 -6.59
CA TYR A 386 13.51 -20.87 -7.52
C TYR A 386 14.19 -22.23 -7.28
N ARG A 387 14.37 -22.99 -8.37
CA ARG A 387 15.16 -24.22 -8.40
C ARG A 387 16.37 -24.00 -9.30
N ALA A 388 17.56 -24.38 -8.81
CA ALA A 388 18.75 -24.42 -9.66
C ALA A 388 18.50 -25.42 -10.80
N ALA A 389 18.99 -25.10 -12.00
CA ALA A 389 18.96 -26.04 -13.11
C ALA A 389 19.70 -27.32 -12.68
N ARG A 390 19.07 -28.48 -12.91
CA ARG A 390 19.73 -29.77 -12.77
C ARG A 390 20.80 -29.93 -13.84
#